data_AF-A0A973FJK9-F1
#
_entry.id   AF-A0A973FJK9-F1
#
_cell.length_a   1.000
_cell.length_b   1.000
_cell.length_c   1.000
_cell.angle_alpha   90.00
_cell.angle_beta   90.00
_cell.angle_gamma   90.00
#
_symmetry.space_group_name_H-M   'P 1'
#
loop_
_entity.id
_entity.type
_entity.pdbx_description
1 polymer ?
#
loop_
_entity_poly.entity_id
_entity_poly.type
_entity_poly.pdbx_seq_one_letter_code
_entity_poly.pdbx_strand_id
1 'polypeptide(L)'
;FIIADNRTTAMTGMQEHPATGRTLQGEKTKELDFAALGKILGIDSVEVIDPLEFKNTTEVLKRELQKEGPSLIISRSPCVLLMSKKATQAKPFSIDPETCIGCKVCLSCGC
;
A
#
# COMPACT_ATOMS: atom_id res chain seq x y z
N PHE A 1 10.78 -15.32 5.28
CA PHE A 1 9.34 -15.00 5.43
C PHE A 1 9.03 -13.71 4.69
N ILE A 2 7.84 -13.60 4.11
CA ILE A 2 7.40 -12.39 3.41
C ILE A 2 6.04 -11.95 3.99
N ILE A 3 5.95 -10.69 4.42
CA ILE A 3 4.70 -10.04 4.79
C ILE A 3 4.28 -9.15 3.63
N ALA A 4 3.10 -9.39 3.05
CA ALA A 4 2.49 -8.49 2.08
C ALA A 4 1.64 -7.44 2.82
N ASP A 5 2.26 -6.31 3.15
CA ASP A 5 1.63 -5.20 3.87
C ASP A 5 0.95 -4.24 2.88
N ASN A 6 -0.33 -4.50 2.62
CA ASN A 6 -1.16 -3.70 1.73
C ASN A 6 -1.94 -2.57 2.45
N ARG A 7 -1.58 -2.28 3.71
CA ARG A 7 -2.16 -1.22 4.56
C ARG A 7 -3.67 -1.36 4.85
N THR A 8 -4.24 -2.54 4.67
CA THR A 8 -5.65 -2.82 5.00
C THR A 8 -5.93 -4.33 4.98
N THR A 9 -6.97 -4.81 5.67
CA THR A 9 -7.41 -6.21 5.50
C THR A 9 -8.24 -6.33 4.22
N ALA A 10 -7.58 -6.42 3.07
CA ALA A 10 -8.22 -6.28 1.75
C ALA A 10 -9.29 -7.34 1.48
N MET A 11 -9.03 -8.62 1.82
CA MET A 11 -9.93 -9.74 1.52
C MET A 11 -11.23 -9.74 2.32
N THR A 12 -11.31 -9.00 3.43
CA THR A 12 -12.50 -8.93 4.30
C THR A 12 -13.20 -7.57 4.24
N GLY A 13 -13.03 -6.85 3.13
CA GLY A 13 -13.73 -5.57 2.91
C GLY A 13 -12.99 -4.36 3.47
N MET A 14 -11.65 -4.39 3.49
CA MET A 14 -10.77 -3.27 3.86
C MET A 14 -10.86 -2.87 5.34
N GLN A 15 -10.94 -3.86 6.22
CA GLN A 15 -10.98 -3.61 7.66
C GLN A 15 -9.63 -3.11 8.18
N GLU A 16 -9.67 -2.33 9.26
CA GLU A 16 -8.47 -1.88 9.96
C GLU A 16 -7.81 -3.04 10.73
N HIS A 17 -6.50 -2.95 10.96
CA HIS A 17 -5.71 -3.90 11.75
C HIS A 17 -4.56 -3.17 12.44
N PRO A 18 -3.84 -3.77 13.41
CA PRO A 18 -2.83 -3.04 14.19
C PRO A 18 -1.75 -2.31 13.38
N ALA A 19 -1.38 -2.85 12.21
CA ALA A 19 -0.39 -2.24 11.32
C ALA A 19 -0.95 -1.12 10.41
N THR A 20 -2.26 -0.83 10.43
CA THR A 20 -2.80 0.37 9.77
C THR A 20 -2.66 1.63 10.63
N GLY A 21 -2.42 1.47 11.94
CA GLY A 21 -2.36 2.57 12.91
C GLY A 21 -3.72 3.21 13.16
N ARG A 22 -4.82 2.47 12.96
CA ARG A 22 -6.19 2.96 13.18
C ARG A 22 -7.02 2.01 14.04
N THR A 23 -7.89 2.57 14.86
CA THR A 23 -8.92 1.80 15.58
C THR A 23 -10.03 1.37 14.63
N LEU A 24 -10.92 0.48 15.07
CA LEU A 24 -12.10 0.09 14.27
C LEU A 24 -13.05 1.28 14.02
N GLN A 25 -12.97 2.34 14.83
CA GLN A 25 -13.69 3.60 14.66
C GLN A 25 -12.99 4.57 13.67
N GLY A 26 -11.82 4.19 13.13
CA GLY A 26 -11.06 4.99 12.18
C GLY A 26 -10.17 6.06 12.82
N GLU A 27 -10.09 6.11 14.15
CA GLU A 27 -9.22 7.04 14.88
C GLU A 27 -7.76 6.61 14.79
N LYS A 28 -6.84 7.57 14.69
CA LYS A 28 -5.40 7.28 14.69
C LYS A 28 -4.99 6.69 16.04
N THR A 29 -4.22 5.62 16.00
CA THR A 29 -3.65 4.95 17.18
C THR A 29 -2.21 4.51 16.90
N LYS A 30 -1.61 3.78 17.83
CA LYS A 30 -0.26 3.22 17.67
C LYS A 30 -0.24 2.21 16.52
N GLU A 31 0.68 2.42 15.59
CA GLU A 31 0.92 1.50 14.48
C GLU A 31 1.90 0.40 14.91
N LEU A 32 1.58 -0.85 14.57
CA LEU A 32 2.50 -1.96 14.71
C LEU A 32 3.59 -1.88 13.64
N ASP A 33 4.84 -1.72 14.05
CA ASP A 33 6.00 -1.81 13.17
C ASP A 33 6.46 -3.27 13.01
N PHE A 34 6.17 -3.87 11.86
CA PHE A 34 6.61 -5.23 11.53
C PHE A 34 8.13 -5.39 11.53
N ALA A 35 8.89 -4.34 11.18
CA ALA A 35 10.33 -4.44 11.12
C ALA A 35 10.92 -4.49 12.54
N ALA A 36 10.44 -3.62 13.43
CA ALA A 36 10.79 -3.66 14.84
C ALA A 36 10.37 -4.99 15.50
N LEU A 37 9.17 -5.49 15.18
CA LEU A 37 8.69 -6.79 15.67
C LEU A 37 9.61 -7.93 15.22
N GLY A 38 10.00 -7.97 13.93
CA GLY A 38 10.92 -8.97 13.42
C GLY A 38 12.25 -8.99 14.16
N LYS A 39 12.84 -7.82 14.40
CA LYS A 39 14.09 -7.69 15.17
C LYS A 39 13.94 -8.19 16.60
N ILE A 40 12.85 -7.84 17.29
CA ILE A 40 12.58 -8.28 18.67
C ILE A 40 12.40 -9.81 18.74
N LEU A 41 11.87 -10.43 17.69
CA LEU A 41 11.72 -11.88 17.59
C LEU A 41 13.02 -12.61 17.23
N GLY A 42 14.14 -11.91 17.11
CA GLY A 42 15.45 -12.50 16.80
C GLY A 42 15.70 -12.72 15.31
N ILE A 43 14.99 -12.01 14.43
CA ILE A 43 15.29 -12.00 12.99
C ILE A 43 16.22 -10.83 12.72
N ASP A 44 17.50 -11.12 12.47
CA ASP A 44 18.51 -10.08 12.20
C ASP A 44 18.34 -9.46 10.81
N SER A 45 17.92 -10.27 9.83
CA SER A 45 17.72 -9.82 8.45
C SER A 45 16.29 -9.37 8.22
N VAL A 46 16.05 -8.06 8.27
CA VAL A 46 14.73 -7.45 8.09
C VAL A 46 14.80 -6.37 7.02
N GLU A 47 14.08 -6.60 5.92
CA GLU A 47 14.05 -5.71 4.76
C GLU A 47 12.65 -5.19 4.50
N VAL A 48 12.51 -3.90 4.20
CA VAL A 48 11.25 -3.30 3.75
C VAL A 48 11.42 -2.89 2.30
N ILE A 49 10.55 -3.37 1.42
CA ILE A 49 10.60 -3.12 -0.02
C ILE A 49 9.25 -2.63 -0.54
N ASP A 50 9.26 -1.88 -1.64
CA ASP A 50 8.06 -1.65 -2.45
C ASP A 50 7.98 -2.72 -3.56
N PRO A 51 6.97 -3.60 -3.59
CA PRO A 51 6.80 -4.60 -4.65
C PRO A 51 6.65 -4.01 -6.06
N LEU A 52 6.30 -2.72 -6.18
CA LEU A 52 6.20 -2.04 -7.47
C LEU A 52 7.58 -1.71 -8.07
N GLU A 53 8.64 -1.72 -7.25
CA GLU A 53 10.02 -1.63 -7.70
C GLU A 53 10.57 -3.02 -8.04
N PHE A 54 10.16 -3.57 -9.19
CA PHE A 54 10.45 -4.96 -9.57
C PHE A 54 11.93 -5.35 -9.53
N LYS A 55 12.82 -4.46 -9.97
CA LYS A 55 14.28 -4.72 -9.97
C LYS A 55 14.80 -4.89 -8.55
N ASN A 56 14.55 -3.89 -7.69
CA ASN A 56 14.92 -3.89 -6.29
C ASN A 56 14.32 -5.10 -5.54
N THR A 57 13.03 -5.36 -5.74
CA THR A 57 12.33 -6.52 -5.18
C THR A 57 13.02 -7.84 -5.54
N THR A 58 13.37 -8.02 -6.82
CA THR A 58 14.03 -9.23 -7.29
C THR A 58 15.43 -9.39 -6.70
N GLU A 59 16.18 -8.30 -6.60
CA GLU A 59 17.53 -8.28 -6.03
C GLU A 59 17.51 -8.62 -4.53
N VAL A 60 16.62 -7.99 -3.76
CA VAL A 60 16.44 -8.27 -2.33
C VAL A 60 16.02 -9.72 -2.12
N LEU A 61 15.04 -10.23 -2.86
CA LEU A 61 14.61 -11.62 -2.74
C LEU A 61 15.77 -12.60 -2.99
N LYS A 62 16.56 -12.40 -4.04
CA LYS A 62 17.71 -13.26 -4.35
C LYS A 62 18.77 -13.20 -3.25
N ARG A 63 19.08 -12.00 -2.75
CA ARG A 63 20.05 -11.78 -1.68
C ARG A 63 19.62 -12.47 -0.38
N GLU A 64 18.36 -12.29 0.01
CA GLU A 64 17.83 -12.83 1.26
C GLU A 64 17.66 -14.36 1.22
N LEU A 65 17.37 -14.94 0.04
CA LEU A 65 17.32 -16.39 -0.15
C LEU A 65 18.69 -17.07 -0.03
N GLN A 66 19.79 -16.34 -0.25
CA GLN A 66 21.15 -16.85 -0.14
C GLN A 66 21.74 -16.71 1.27
N LYS A 67 21.09 -15.96 2.16
CA LYS A 67 21.56 -15.80 3.54
C LYS A 67 21.28 -17.05 4.36
N GLU A 68 22.21 -17.37 5.26
CA GLU A 68 21.97 -18.36 6.29
C GLU A 68 21.13 -17.74 7.43
N GLY A 69 20.14 -18.50 7.91
CA GLY A 69 19.26 -18.06 8.99
C GLY A 69 17.93 -17.44 8.52
N PRO A 70 17.08 -17.02 9.47
CA PRO A 70 15.78 -16.45 9.15
C PRO A 70 15.92 -15.05 8.55
N SER A 71 15.16 -14.79 7.49
CA SER A 71 14.99 -13.45 6.92
C SER A 71 13.52 -13.06 6.87
N LEU A 72 13.23 -11.77 7.10
CA LEU A 72 11.90 -11.17 7.03
C LEU A 72 11.90 -10.06 5.98
N ILE A 73 11.07 -10.21 4.95
CA ILE A 73 10.84 -9.18 3.94
C ILE A 73 9.43 -8.64 4.14
N ILE A 74 9.31 -7.33 4.29
CA ILE A 74 8.04 -6.61 4.39
C ILE A 74 7.83 -5.92 3.04
N SER A 75 7.00 -6.55 2.22
CA SER A 75 6.58 -6.02 0.92
C SER A 75 5.42 -5.06 1.14
N ARG A 76 5.71 -3.76 1.15
CA ARG A 76 4.77 -2.71 1.57
C ARG A 76 4.35 -1.86 0.38
N SER A 77 3.08 -1.94 0.01
CA SER A 77 2.48 -1.04 -0.97
C SER A 77 0.96 -1.01 -0.77
N PRO A 78 0.31 0.16 -0.75
CA PRO A 78 -1.13 0.25 -0.52
C PRO A 78 -1.95 -0.54 -1.56
N CYS A 79 -3.03 -1.19 -1.12
CA CYS A 79 -3.92 -1.90 -2.02
C CYS A 79 -4.49 -0.98 -3.11
N VAL A 80 -4.40 -1.38 -4.39
CA VAL A 80 -4.94 -0.62 -5.53
C VAL A 80 -6.45 -0.36 -5.37
N LEU A 81 -7.21 -1.31 -4.81
CA LEU A 81 -8.65 -1.13 -4.55
C LEU A 81 -8.90 -0.09 -3.44
N LEU A 82 -8.01 0.00 -2.45
CA LEU A 82 -8.09 1.03 -1.40
C LEU A 82 -7.80 2.42 -1.99
N MET A 83 -6.80 2.52 -2.88
CA MET A 83 -6.51 3.74 -3.63
C MET A 83 -7.70 4.14 -4.52
N SER A 84 -8.30 3.17 -5.21
CA SER A 84 -9.48 3.38 -6.06
C SER A 84 -10.68 3.88 -5.26
N LYS A 85 -10.97 3.32 -4.07
CA LYS A 85 -12.03 3.85 -3.19
C LYS A 85 -11.80 5.30 -2.73
N LYS A 86 -10.55 5.71 -2.55
CA LYS A 86 -10.22 7.11 -2.24
C LYS A 86 -10.38 7.99 -3.49
N ALA A 87 -10.03 7.47 -4.66
CA ALA A 87 -10.21 8.16 -5.94
C ALA A 87 -11.69 8.31 -6.31
N THR A 88 -12.56 7.36 -5.97
CA THR A 88 -14.02 7.49 -6.18
C THR A 88 -14.70 8.48 -5.22
N GLN A 89 -14.00 8.93 -4.18
CA GLN A 89 -14.40 10.09 -3.38
C GLN A 89 -13.93 11.42 -3.98
N ALA A 90 -13.16 11.41 -5.08
CA ALA A 90 -12.81 12.63 -5.79
C ALA A 90 -14.09 13.26 -6.35
N LYS A 91 -14.18 14.60 -6.25
CA LYS A 91 -15.30 15.33 -6.85
C LYS A 91 -15.33 15.04 -8.35
N PRO A 92 -16.51 14.73 -8.93
CA PRO A 92 -16.62 14.58 -10.37
C PRO A 92 -16.11 15.85 -11.06
N PHE A 93 -15.41 15.68 -12.18
CA PHE A 93 -15.02 16.81 -12.99
C PHE A 93 -16.28 17.55 -13.47
N SER A 94 -16.31 18.87 -13.31
CA SER A 94 -17.37 19.74 -13.80
C SER A 94 -16.85 20.63 -14.91
N ILE A 95 -17.65 20.81 -15.96
CA ILE A 95 -17.37 21.78 -17.02
C ILE A 95 -18.02 23.10 -16.64
N ASP A 96 -17.25 24.19 -16.71
CA ASP A 96 -17.78 25.55 -16.62
C ASP A 96 -18.42 25.94 -17.96
N PRO A 97 -19.75 26.19 -18.02
CA PRO A 97 -20.44 26.53 -19.26
C PRO A 97 -19.95 27.84 -19.88
N GLU A 98 -19.46 28.80 -19.08
CA GLU A 98 -19.06 30.13 -19.57
C GLU A 98 -17.74 30.10 -20.34
N THR A 99 -16.86 29.15 -20.02
CA THR A 99 -15.53 28.99 -20.66
C THR A 99 -15.48 27.82 -21.64
N CYS A 100 -16.56 27.04 -21.75
CA CYS A 100 -16.63 25.88 -22.62
C CYS A 100 -16.73 26.27 -24.10
N ILE A 101 -15.72 25.88 -24.89
CA ILE A 101 -15.70 26.08 -26.34
C ILE A 101 -16.29 24.90 -27.14
N GLY A 102 -16.86 23.89 -26.48
CA GLY A 102 -17.46 22.73 -27.15
C GLY A 102 -16.47 21.78 -27.83
N CYS A 103 -15.18 21.81 -27.48
CA CYS A 103 -14.13 20.99 -28.11
C CYS A 103 -14.23 19.48 -27.80
N LYS A 104 -15.06 19.08 -26.82
CA LYS A 104 -15.29 17.69 -26.38
C LYS A 104 -14.05 16.95 -25.84
N VAL A 105 -12.91 17.63 -25.65
CA VAL A 105 -11.69 17.03 -25.07
C VAL A 105 -11.95 16.48 -23.66
N CYS A 106 -12.84 17.11 -22.88
CA CYS A 106 -13.26 16.61 -21.58
C CYS A 106 -13.79 15.16 -21.60
N LEU A 107 -14.29 14.65 -22.73
CA LEU A 107 -14.74 13.27 -22.86
C LEU A 107 -13.59 12.25 -22.85
N SER A 108 -12.35 12.67 -23.09
CA SER A 108 -11.17 11.79 -23.05
C SER A 108 -10.68 11.50 -21.63
N CYS A 109 -11.11 12.29 -20.63
CA CYS A 109 -10.73 12.11 -19.23
C CYS A 109 -11.31 10.85 -18.59
N GLY A 110 -12.27 10.18 -19.24
CA GLY A 110 -12.96 9.01 -18.70
C GLY A 110 -14.01 9.38 -17.64
N CYS A 111 -15.00 8.48 -17.46
CA CYS A 111 -15.97 8.54 -16.37
C CYS A 111 -15.35 7.96 -15.09
#